data_AF-A0A7X3NWK1-F1
#
_entry.id   AF-A0A7X3NWK1-F1
#
_cell.length_a   1.000
_cell.length_b   1.000
_cell.length_c   1.000
_cell.angle_alpha   90.00
_cell.angle_beta   90.00
_cell.angle_gamma   90.00
#
_symmetry.space_group_name_H-M   'P 1'
#
loop_
_entity.id
_entity.type
_entity.pdbx_description
1 polymer ?
#
loop_
_entity_poly.entity_id
_entity_poly.type
_entity_poly.pdbx_seq_one_letter_code
_entity_poly.pdbx_strand_id
1 'polypeptide(L)'
;MRLSMIVTGVLCAAVLVFSVPTVDAANKVDVFIYTDTTQWIDQGSAKKEAEILAEEIKGKNGIGEVLLHGPAKEVEAWTEKHAVDNGHHIIVMFGDVPVEIYDVGKDKKKETLAEEFLDAGNTFSNSADYFFWGVGGRNEANGLQNMMDIPDIVQWDDNTAMKVTAEGKDLTPTLKDYATDRPFHLDQLDGDWVLEVAFATETGKGKGAARCDPCIVHNTKTNGRLIQVYQTAGQADPKGLVISEIILNYYVEAVGALDVDPQDKLPAVWGDIKTRR
;
A
#
# COMPACT_ATOMS: atom_id res chain seq x y z
N MET A 1 -75.30 -39.78 -17.04
CA MET A 1 -73.97 -40.41 -17.14
C MET A 1 -72.99 -39.34 -17.61
N ARG A 2 -71.89 -39.22 -16.87
CA ARG A 2 -70.89 -38.14 -16.73
C ARG A 2 -70.60 -37.21 -17.92
N LEU A 3 -70.71 -35.90 -17.63
CA LEU A 3 -69.95 -34.78 -18.23
C LEU A 3 -68.43 -34.99 -18.01
N SER A 4 -67.59 -34.62 -18.97
CA SER A 4 -66.18 -34.29 -18.69
C SER A 4 -65.73 -33.16 -19.61
N MET A 5 -65.67 -31.96 -19.03
CA MET A 5 -64.92 -30.81 -19.52
C MET A 5 -63.41 -31.13 -19.47
N ILE A 6 -62.69 -30.87 -20.55
CA ILE A 6 -61.23 -30.77 -20.53
C ILE A 6 -60.91 -29.27 -20.47
N VAL A 7 -60.52 -28.81 -19.28
CA VAL A 7 -59.91 -27.50 -19.08
C VAL A 7 -58.45 -27.62 -19.47
N THR A 8 -58.03 -26.96 -20.56
CA THR A 8 -56.61 -26.85 -20.90
C THR A 8 -56.09 -25.57 -20.25
N GLY A 9 -55.42 -25.71 -19.11
CA GLY A 9 -54.79 -24.61 -18.40
C GLY A 9 -53.51 -24.17 -19.12
N VAL A 10 -53.45 -22.90 -19.53
CA VAL A 10 -52.21 -22.25 -19.97
C VAL A 10 -51.42 -21.90 -18.71
N LEU A 11 -50.33 -22.63 -18.48
CA LEU A 11 -49.38 -22.34 -17.41
C LEU A 11 -48.45 -21.21 -17.89
N CYS A 12 -48.74 -19.97 -17.51
CA CYS A 12 -47.78 -18.86 -17.65
C CYS A 12 -46.62 -19.12 -16.68
N ALA A 13 -45.49 -19.62 -17.21
CA ALA A 13 -44.24 -19.64 -16.49
C ALA A 13 -43.73 -18.20 -16.34
N ALA A 14 -43.91 -17.62 -15.15
CA ALA A 14 -43.25 -16.39 -14.77
C ALA A 14 -41.74 -16.66 -14.70
N VAL A 15 -41.00 -16.15 -15.69
CA VAL A 15 -39.53 -16.11 -15.65
C VAL A 15 -39.16 -15.08 -14.58
N LEU A 16 -38.83 -15.57 -13.39
CA LEU A 16 -38.10 -14.80 -12.38
C LEU A 16 -36.74 -14.45 -12.98
N VAL A 17 -36.60 -13.21 -13.45
CA VAL A 17 -35.30 -12.63 -13.73
C VAL A 17 -34.61 -12.50 -12.37
N PHE A 18 -33.74 -13.45 -12.05
CA PHE A 18 -32.77 -13.23 -10.99
C PHE A 18 -31.88 -12.09 -11.47
N SER A 19 -32.04 -10.92 -10.86
CA SER A 19 -31.03 -9.87 -10.91
C SER A 19 -29.75 -10.49 -10.35
N VAL A 20 -28.89 -10.95 -11.24
CA VAL A 20 -27.52 -11.33 -10.90
C VAL A 20 -26.91 -10.08 -10.27
N PRO A 21 -26.30 -10.18 -9.07
CA PRO A 21 -25.62 -9.03 -8.49
C PRO A 21 -24.67 -8.48 -9.56
N THR A 22 -24.82 -7.18 -9.83
CA THR A 22 -23.90 -6.42 -10.67
C THR A 22 -22.50 -6.68 -10.16
N VAL A 23 -21.58 -6.94 -11.07
CA VAL A 23 -20.13 -6.95 -10.83
C VAL A 23 -19.82 -5.82 -9.85
N ASP A 24 -19.33 -6.15 -8.65
CA ASP A 24 -18.83 -5.14 -7.72
C ASP A 24 -17.84 -4.29 -8.51
N ALA A 25 -18.15 -2.99 -8.67
CA ALA A 25 -17.19 -2.07 -9.23
C ALA A 25 -15.91 -2.18 -8.42
N ALA A 26 -14.75 -2.25 -9.08
CA ALA A 26 -13.49 -2.32 -8.37
C ALA A 26 -13.39 -1.11 -7.42
N ASN A 27 -13.15 -1.36 -6.12
CA ASN A 27 -12.93 -0.28 -5.17
C ASN A 27 -11.62 0.41 -5.57
N LYS A 28 -11.74 1.69 -5.94
CA LYS A 28 -10.58 2.50 -6.32
C LYS A 28 -9.74 2.80 -5.09
N VAL A 29 -8.44 2.95 -5.33
CA VAL A 29 -7.47 3.35 -4.31
C VAL A 29 -7.49 4.87 -4.17
N ASP A 30 -8.09 5.35 -3.10
CA ASP A 30 -7.89 6.72 -2.62
C ASP A 30 -6.50 6.89 -1.98
N VAL A 31 -5.88 8.06 -2.19
CA VAL A 31 -4.51 8.36 -1.76
C VAL A 31 -4.45 9.71 -1.04
N PHE A 32 -3.93 9.71 0.18
CA PHE A 32 -3.62 10.91 0.95
C PHE A 32 -2.11 11.13 1.00
N ILE A 33 -1.62 12.31 0.62
CA ILE A 33 -0.20 12.64 0.59
C ILE A 33 0.10 13.70 1.65
N TYR A 34 0.75 13.28 2.73
CA TYR A 34 1.05 14.10 3.91
C TYR A 34 2.46 14.70 3.83
N THR A 35 2.54 16.03 3.97
CA THR A 35 3.81 16.79 3.92
C THR A 35 3.89 17.90 4.97
N ASP A 36 2.94 17.94 5.91
CA ASP A 36 2.90 18.99 6.94
C ASP A 36 4.09 18.87 7.88
N THR A 37 4.43 17.64 8.26
CA THR A 37 5.64 17.32 9.02
C THR A 37 6.46 16.32 8.23
N THR A 38 7.78 16.53 8.20
CA THR A 38 8.73 15.68 7.49
C THR A 38 9.96 15.43 8.36
N GLN A 39 10.67 14.34 8.09
CA GLN A 39 11.93 14.03 8.75
C GLN A 39 12.97 13.55 7.73
N TRP A 40 14.22 13.99 7.91
CA TRP A 40 15.35 13.68 7.02
C TRP A 40 15.20 14.15 5.57
N ILE A 41 14.14 14.89 5.27
CA ILE A 41 13.93 15.64 4.04
C ILE A 41 13.35 17.00 4.43
N ASP A 42 13.78 18.06 3.74
CA ASP A 42 13.18 19.37 3.96
C ASP A 42 11.75 19.43 3.39
N GLN A 43 10.90 20.23 4.02
CA GLN A 43 9.50 20.29 3.65
C GLN A 43 9.26 20.74 2.20
N GLY A 44 10.14 21.59 1.65
CA GLY A 44 10.03 22.05 0.26
C GLY A 44 10.27 20.92 -0.73
N SER A 45 11.32 20.14 -0.53
CA SER A 45 11.62 18.95 -1.34
C SER A 45 10.54 17.88 -1.21
N ALA A 46 10.04 17.62 0.01
CA ALA A 46 8.93 16.68 0.21
C ALA A 46 7.66 17.11 -0.53
N LYS A 47 7.33 18.41 -0.48
CA LYS A 47 6.18 18.94 -1.22
C LYS A 47 6.34 18.77 -2.72
N LYS A 48 7.53 19.02 -3.26
CA LYS A 48 7.81 18.83 -4.69
C LYS A 48 7.63 17.36 -5.11
N GLU A 49 8.15 16.41 -4.34
CA GLU A 49 7.98 14.99 -4.65
C GLU A 49 6.52 14.54 -4.48
N ALA A 50 5.79 15.09 -3.51
CA ALA A 50 4.36 14.88 -3.34
C ALA A 50 3.54 15.41 -4.52
N GLU A 51 3.87 16.59 -5.04
CA GLU A 51 3.25 17.18 -6.25
C GLU A 51 3.48 16.27 -7.46
N ILE A 52 4.72 15.83 -7.68
CA ILE A 52 5.07 14.89 -8.75
C ILE A 52 4.24 13.60 -8.64
N LEU A 53 4.18 13.00 -7.44
CA LEU A 53 3.38 11.81 -7.21
C LEU A 53 1.90 12.04 -7.57
N ALA A 54 1.31 13.13 -7.06
CA ALA A 54 -0.10 13.45 -7.30
C ALA A 54 -0.38 13.66 -8.79
N GLU A 55 0.50 14.35 -9.51
CA GLU A 55 0.39 14.57 -10.95
C GLU A 55 0.43 13.26 -11.74
N GLU A 56 1.30 12.32 -11.37
CA GLU A 56 1.44 11.04 -12.06
C GLU A 56 0.24 10.11 -11.84
N ILE A 57 -0.33 10.06 -10.63
CA ILE A 57 -1.40 9.08 -10.31
C ILE A 57 -2.82 9.60 -10.56
N LYS A 58 -3.04 10.92 -10.55
CA LYS A 58 -4.39 11.49 -10.61
C LYS A 58 -5.09 11.14 -11.93
N GLY A 59 -6.30 10.58 -11.81
CA GLY A 59 -7.13 10.21 -12.96
C GLY A 59 -6.66 8.95 -13.70
N LYS A 60 -5.67 8.22 -13.17
CA LYS A 60 -5.28 6.90 -13.69
C LYS A 60 -6.29 5.83 -13.28
N ASN A 61 -6.30 4.72 -14.01
CA ASN A 61 -7.18 3.60 -13.72
C ASN A 61 -6.87 3.02 -12.33
N GLY A 62 -7.90 2.60 -11.60
CA GLY A 62 -7.79 2.12 -10.22
C GLY A 62 -7.46 3.18 -9.16
N ILE A 63 -7.25 4.44 -9.53
CA ILE A 63 -7.05 5.55 -8.59
C ILE A 63 -8.35 6.34 -8.41
N GLY A 64 -8.70 6.62 -7.16
CA GLY A 64 -9.87 7.39 -6.76
C GLY A 64 -9.50 8.83 -6.41
N GLU A 65 -9.87 9.27 -5.21
CA GLU A 65 -9.52 10.57 -4.64
C GLU A 65 -8.00 10.66 -4.39
N VAL A 66 -7.42 11.80 -4.72
CA VAL A 66 -6.02 12.13 -4.37
C VAL A 66 -6.02 13.45 -3.62
N LEU A 67 -5.73 13.39 -2.32
CA LEU A 67 -5.57 14.56 -1.46
C LEU A 67 -4.09 14.88 -1.29
N LEU A 68 -3.69 16.05 -1.78
CA LEU A 68 -2.32 16.53 -1.75
C LEU A 68 -2.17 17.62 -0.69
N HIS A 69 -1.13 17.51 0.15
CA HIS A 69 -0.83 18.45 1.24
C HIS A 69 -2.00 18.63 2.19
N GLY A 70 -2.77 17.57 2.46
CA GLY A 70 -3.88 17.67 3.39
C GLY A 70 -3.37 18.12 4.76
N PRO A 71 -3.89 19.22 5.34
CA PRO A 71 -3.44 19.71 6.63
C PRO A 71 -3.66 18.65 7.71
N ALA A 72 -2.90 18.74 8.81
CA ALA A 72 -2.88 17.75 9.87
C ALA A 72 -4.27 17.39 10.47
N LYS A 73 -5.28 18.26 10.41
CA LYS A 73 -6.66 17.93 10.83
C LYS A 73 -7.47 17.15 9.79
N GLU A 74 -7.12 17.25 8.52
CA GLU A 74 -7.78 16.50 7.46
C GLU A 74 -7.29 15.04 7.42
N VAL A 75 -6.05 14.76 7.84
CA VAL A 75 -5.54 13.39 7.86
C VAL A 75 -6.28 12.50 8.86
N GLU A 76 -6.64 13.01 10.04
CA GLU A 76 -7.41 12.26 11.05
C GLU A 76 -8.79 11.85 10.50
N ALA A 77 -9.58 12.84 10.07
CA ALA A 77 -10.92 12.60 9.53
C ALA A 77 -10.90 11.73 8.26
N TRP A 78 -9.89 11.91 7.40
CA TRP A 78 -9.71 11.06 6.24
C TRP A 78 -9.37 9.63 6.64
N THR A 79 -8.46 9.44 7.59
CA THR A 79 -8.05 8.11 8.05
C THR A 79 -9.24 7.37 8.68
N GLU A 80 -10.03 8.04 9.54
CA GLU A 80 -11.24 7.47 10.14
C GLU A 80 -12.27 7.03 9.08
N LYS A 81 -12.46 7.85 8.03
CA LYS A 81 -13.39 7.53 6.94
C LYS A 81 -12.94 6.31 6.11
N HIS A 82 -11.63 6.08 5.99
CA HIS A 82 -11.06 5.05 5.11
C HIS A 82 -10.54 3.82 5.87
N ALA A 83 -10.63 3.79 7.20
CA ALA A 83 -10.41 2.61 8.04
C ALA A 83 -11.60 1.63 7.93
N VAL A 84 -11.85 1.14 6.72
CA VAL A 84 -12.91 0.19 6.37
C VAL A 84 -12.31 -1.11 5.85
N ASP A 85 -12.90 -2.25 6.20
CA ASP A 85 -12.39 -3.58 5.84
C ASP A 85 -12.09 -3.70 4.34
N ASN A 86 -10.86 -4.12 4.01
CA ASN A 86 -10.30 -4.21 2.66
C ASN A 86 -10.31 -2.86 1.91
N GLY A 87 -10.00 -1.77 2.61
CA GLY A 87 -9.99 -0.43 2.03
C GLY A 87 -8.91 -0.23 0.96
N HIS A 88 -7.71 -0.79 1.17
CA HIS A 88 -6.57 -0.68 0.25
C HIS A 88 -6.16 0.76 -0.11
N HIS A 89 -6.59 1.75 0.66
CA HIS A 89 -6.24 3.16 0.51
C HIS A 89 -4.80 3.41 0.98
N ILE A 90 -4.19 4.49 0.51
CA ILE A 90 -2.77 4.77 0.79
C ILE A 90 -2.62 6.12 1.50
N ILE A 91 -1.90 6.13 2.62
CA ILE A 91 -1.30 7.34 3.19
C ILE A 91 0.18 7.37 2.83
N VAL A 92 0.61 8.40 2.11
CA VAL A 92 2.00 8.62 1.71
C VAL A 92 2.64 9.67 2.61
N MET A 93 3.78 9.32 3.21
CA MET A 93 4.51 10.12 4.19
C MET A 93 5.96 10.35 3.75
N PHE A 94 6.56 11.40 4.29
CA PHE A 94 7.95 11.77 4.03
C PHE A 94 8.74 11.87 5.34
N GLY A 95 8.93 10.72 5.99
CA GLY A 95 9.81 10.52 7.14
C GLY A 95 9.15 10.79 8.48
N ASP A 96 7.95 11.36 8.51
CA ASP A 96 7.17 11.53 9.73
C ASP A 96 5.75 11.03 9.56
N VAL A 97 5.23 10.41 10.63
CA VAL A 97 3.83 10.03 10.74
C VAL A 97 3.06 11.15 11.45
N PRO A 98 1.85 11.52 10.98
CA PRO A 98 1.06 12.57 11.63
C PRO A 98 0.72 12.23 13.08
N VAL A 99 0.88 13.19 14.00
CA VAL A 99 0.58 13.01 15.43
C VAL A 99 -0.91 12.75 15.68
N GLU A 100 -1.76 13.26 14.79
CA GLU A 100 -3.20 13.14 14.89
C GLU A 100 -3.69 11.70 14.72
N ILE A 101 -2.95 10.87 13.97
CA ILE A 101 -3.29 9.45 13.76
C ILE A 101 -2.34 8.51 14.50
N TYR A 102 -1.14 8.97 14.87
CA TYR A 102 -0.13 8.14 15.52
C TYR A 102 0.81 8.94 16.45
N ASP A 103 0.46 8.90 17.74
CA ASP A 103 1.28 9.42 18.84
C ASP A 103 1.30 8.42 20.00
N VAL A 104 2.10 7.36 19.86
CA VAL A 104 2.24 6.32 20.88
C VAL A 104 3.25 6.70 21.97
N GLY A 105 4.16 7.62 21.69
CA GLY A 105 5.25 7.94 22.59
C GLY A 105 6.03 6.69 22.99
N LYS A 106 6.06 6.39 24.30
CA LYS A 106 6.64 5.14 24.84
C LYS A 106 5.59 4.11 25.27
N ASP A 107 4.32 4.37 25.04
CA ASP A 107 3.23 3.45 25.39
C ASP A 107 3.01 2.42 24.28
N LYS A 108 3.50 1.20 24.50
CA LYS A 108 3.40 0.08 23.56
C LYS A 108 2.00 -0.52 23.44
N LYS A 109 1.01 -0.05 24.22
CA LYS A 109 -0.35 -0.61 24.23
C LYS A 109 -1.42 0.38 23.77
N LYS A 110 -1.01 1.57 23.34
CA LYS A 110 -1.95 2.57 22.87
C LYS A 110 -2.40 2.16 21.47
N GLU A 111 -3.65 1.72 21.35
CA GLU A 111 -4.32 1.58 20.07
C GLU A 111 -4.46 2.97 19.42
N THR A 112 -4.20 3.02 18.12
CA THR A 112 -4.20 4.27 17.35
C THR A 112 -5.03 4.13 16.09
N LEU A 113 -5.49 5.28 15.57
CA LEU A 113 -6.21 5.33 14.31
C LEU A 113 -5.35 4.84 13.12
N ALA A 114 -4.02 5.00 13.19
CA ALA A 114 -3.13 4.45 12.18
C ALA A 114 -3.07 2.91 12.21
N GLU A 115 -3.10 2.28 13.39
CA GLU A 115 -3.20 0.82 13.52
C GLU A 115 -4.55 0.32 12.99
N GLU A 116 -5.65 0.97 13.35
CA GLU A 116 -6.98 0.64 12.81
C GLU A 116 -7.04 0.75 11.29
N PHE A 117 -6.44 1.80 10.71
CA PHE A 117 -6.35 1.98 9.27
C PHE A 117 -5.56 0.85 8.60
N LEU A 118 -4.39 0.50 9.15
CA LEU A 118 -3.56 -0.59 8.62
C LEU A 118 -4.26 -1.95 8.74
N ASP A 119 -4.90 -2.22 9.88
CA ASP A 119 -5.61 -3.48 10.15
C ASP A 119 -6.91 -3.61 9.35
N ALA A 120 -7.48 -2.51 8.88
CA ALA A 120 -8.55 -2.49 7.90
C ALA A 120 -8.08 -2.86 6.48
N GLY A 121 -6.79 -3.12 6.27
CA GLY A 121 -6.23 -3.56 4.99
C GLY A 121 -5.74 -2.44 4.10
N ASN A 122 -5.51 -1.26 4.67
CA ASN A 122 -4.94 -0.11 3.98
C ASN A 122 -3.40 -0.10 4.07
N THR A 123 -2.80 0.94 3.50
CA THR A 123 -1.37 1.00 3.23
C THR A 123 -0.74 2.30 3.69
N PHE A 124 0.44 2.21 4.28
CA PHE A 124 1.32 3.36 4.45
C PHE A 124 2.50 3.27 3.47
N SER A 125 2.75 4.35 2.75
CA SER A 125 4.00 4.53 2.00
C SER A 125 4.87 5.54 2.73
N ASN A 126 6.17 5.31 2.79
CA ASN A 126 7.09 6.23 3.45
C ASN A 126 8.43 6.36 2.72
N SER A 127 8.98 7.57 2.80
CA SER A 127 10.30 7.94 2.29
C SER A 127 11.09 8.75 3.30
N ALA A 128 12.40 8.91 3.05
CA ALA A 128 13.36 9.70 3.83
C ALA A 128 13.81 9.08 5.18
N ASP A 129 12.92 8.85 6.16
CA ASP A 129 13.32 8.29 7.47
C ASP A 129 12.48 7.09 7.92
N TYR A 130 13.01 6.29 8.84
CA TYR A 130 12.44 5.14 9.52
C TYR A 130 10.89 5.21 9.70
N PHE A 131 10.19 4.15 9.30
CA PHE A 131 8.73 4.07 9.39
C PHE A 131 8.23 4.31 10.82
N PHE A 132 7.31 5.27 10.96
CA PHE A 132 6.65 5.60 12.23
C PHE A 132 7.57 6.08 13.37
N TRP A 133 8.81 6.46 13.08
CA TRP A 133 9.78 6.95 14.09
C TRP A 133 9.30 8.20 14.83
N GLY A 134 8.76 9.16 14.07
CA GLY A 134 8.26 10.41 14.62
C GLY A 134 9.35 11.48 14.82
N VAL A 135 9.08 12.75 14.48
CA VAL A 135 9.99 13.88 14.70
C VAL A 135 10.58 13.88 16.10
N GLY A 136 11.91 13.96 16.16
CA GLY A 136 12.67 13.97 17.41
C GLY A 136 12.76 12.60 18.10
N GLY A 137 12.37 11.51 17.43
CA GLY A 137 12.31 10.17 18.04
C GLY A 137 11.09 10.01 18.94
N ARG A 138 9.96 10.59 18.54
CA ARG A 138 8.72 10.57 19.31
C ARG A 138 8.30 9.16 19.69
N ASN A 139 8.37 8.22 18.74
CA ASN A 139 7.95 6.82 18.93
C ASN A 139 9.15 5.86 19.02
N GLU A 140 10.37 6.33 18.70
CA GLU A 140 11.57 5.52 18.59
C GLU A 140 11.34 4.28 17.68
N ALA A 141 12.03 3.16 17.92
CA ALA A 141 11.79 1.91 17.18
C ALA A 141 10.39 1.30 17.46
N ASN A 142 9.75 1.68 18.57
CA ASN A 142 8.45 1.14 18.95
C ASN A 142 7.36 1.48 17.93
N GLY A 143 7.51 2.57 17.18
CA GLY A 143 6.55 2.93 16.14
C GLY A 143 6.30 1.79 15.16
N LEU A 144 7.37 1.29 14.53
CA LEU A 144 7.29 0.16 13.60
C LEU A 144 6.91 -1.14 14.32
N GLN A 145 7.48 -1.38 15.50
CA GLN A 145 7.24 -2.62 16.25
C GLN A 145 5.76 -2.80 16.62
N ASN A 146 5.09 -1.72 17.03
CA ASN A 146 3.67 -1.72 17.35
C ASN A 146 2.83 -1.89 16.06
N MET A 147 3.10 -1.08 15.03
CA MET A 147 2.35 -1.15 13.75
C MET A 147 2.43 -2.52 13.07
N MET A 148 3.47 -3.31 13.34
CA MET A 148 3.64 -4.65 12.76
C MET A 148 3.37 -5.78 13.75
N ASP A 149 3.19 -5.51 15.05
CA ASP A 149 3.21 -6.52 16.12
C ASP A 149 4.48 -7.39 16.11
N ILE A 150 5.64 -6.83 15.72
CA ILE A 150 6.94 -7.52 15.71
C ILE A 150 7.89 -6.84 16.71
N PRO A 151 8.13 -7.40 17.91
CA PRO A 151 8.85 -6.71 18.98
C PRO A 151 10.30 -6.32 18.68
N ASP A 152 10.99 -7.07 17.81
CA ASP A 152 12.42 -6.89 17.55
C ASP A 152 12.70 -6.33 16.15
N ILE A 153 11.66 -5.99 15.37
CA ILE A 153 11.88 -5.42 14.04
C ILE A 153 12.48 -4.03 14.15
N VAL A 154 13.51 -3.78 13.34
CA VAL A 154 14.18 -2.49 13.24
C VAL A 154 14.54 -2.16 11.79
N GLN A 155 14.92 -0.90 11.56
CA GLN A 155 15.52 -0.43 10.29
C GLN A 155 16.87 0.25 10.54
N TRP A 156 17.61 -0.20 11.54
CA TRP A 156 18.95 0.33 11.81
C TRP A 156 19.95 -0.30 10.84
N ASP A 157 20.37 0.48 9.86
CA ASP A 157 21.63 0.36 9.12
C ASP A 157 22.05 1.79 8.73
N ASP A 158 23.07 1.94 7.88
CA ASP A 158 23.47 3.22 7.28
C ASP A 158 24.16 2.96 5.94
N ASN A 159 23.96 3.82 4.94
CA ASN A 159 24.65 3.75 3.63
C ASN A 159 24.64 2.35 2.97
N THR A 160 23.56 1.60 3.14
CA THR A 160 23.40 0.24 2.61
C THR A 160 23.19 0.29 1.11
N ALA A 161 24.13 -0.27 0.34
CA ALA A 161 24.03 -0.29 -1.11
C ALA A 161 22.87 -1.17 -1.58
N MET A 162 21.92 -0.58 -2.30
CA MET A 162 20.77 -1.22 -2.91
C MET A 162 20.99 -1.39 -4.41
N LYS A 163 20.72 -2.60 -4.90
CA LYS A 163 20.75 -2.96 -6.32
C LYS A 163 19.34 -3.25 -6.80
N VAL A 164 18.98 -2.70 -7.96
CA VAL A 164 17.66 -2.90 -8.54
C VAL A 164 17.46 -4.36 -8.94
N THR A 165 16.35 -4.95 -8.50
CA THR A 165 15.95 -6.33 -8.83
C THR A 165 15.45 -6.44 -10.28
N ALA A 166 15.03 -7.64 -10.70
CA ALA A 166 14.38 -7.80 -12.00
C ALA A 166 13.01 -7.10 -12.00
N GLU A 167 12.25 -7.27 -10.93
CA GLU A 167 10.95 -6.65 -10.71
C GLU A 167 11.07 -5.12 -10.66
N GLY A 168 12.08 -4.58 -9.98
CA GLY A 168 12.34 -3.13 -9.99
C GLY A 168 12.63 -2.57 -11.38
N LYS A 169 13.42 -3.26 -12.20
CA LYS A 169 13.69 -2.80 -13.57
C LYS A 169 12.44 -2.76 -14.45
N ASP A 170 11.50 -3.66 -14.21
CA ASP A 170 10.27 -3.79 -14.99
C ASP A 170 9.20 -2.80 -14.52
N LEU A 171 9.00 -2.72 -13.20
CA LEU A 171 7.88 -2.01 -12.58
C LEU A 171 8.23 -0.60 -12.14
N THR A 172 9.51 -0.28 -11.93
CA THR A 172 9.99 1.04 -11.50
C THR A 172 11.13 1.55 -12.39
N PRO A 173 10.87 1.89 -13.67
CA PRO A 173 11.92 2.27 -14.63
C PRO A 173 12.74 3.51 -14.23
N THR A 174 12.24 4.35 -13.32
CA THR A 174 12.99 5.48 -12.78
C THR A 174 14.02 5.05 -11.73
N LEU A 175 13.81 3.92 -11.05
CA LEU A 175 14.67 3.41 -9.99
C LEU A 175 16.05 3.00 -10.52
N LYS A 176 17.09 3.41 -9.80
CA LYS A 176 18.49 3.07 -10.08
C LYS A 176 19.16 2.58 -8.81
N ASP A 177 20.28 1.89 -8.96
CA ASP A 177 21.12 1.50 -7.82
C ASP A 177 21.49 2.75 -7.00
N TYR A 178 21.39 2.65 -5.68
CA TYR A 178 21.58 3.75 -4.74
C TYR A 178 22.03 3.22 -3.37
N ALA A 179 22.23 4.10 -2.40
CA ALA A 179 22.44 3.71 -1.01
C ALA A 179 21.27 4.21 -0.15
N THR A 180 20.82 3.38 0.79
CA THR A 180 19.76 3.74 1.74
C THR A 180 20.27 3.63 3.17
N ASP A 181 19.75 4.48 4.06
CA ASP A 181 20.14 4.45 5.47
C ASP A 181 19.26 3.50 6.26
N ARG A 182 17.95 3.45 5.97
CA ARG A 182 16.98 2.62 6.73
C ARG A 182 16.34 1.54 5.86
N PRO A 183 17.10 0.57 5.33
CA PRO A 183 16.49 -0.53 4.60
C PRO A 183 15.47 -1.28 5.48
N PHE A 184 14.44 -1.87 4.86
CA PHE A 184 13.55 -2.78 5.59
C PHE A 184 14.28 -4.08 5.87
N HIS A 185 14.23 -4.57 7.12
CA HIS A 185 14.90 -5.81 7.53
C HIS A 185 14.01 -7.02 7.28
N LEU A 186 14.21 -7.69 6.15
CA LEU A 186 13.40 -8.82 5.70
C LEU A 186 13.62 -10.09 6.52
N ASP A 187 14.81 -10.24 7.10
CA ASP A 187 15.19 -11.33 8.00
C ASP A 187 14.54 -11.22 9.39
N GLN A 188 13.88 -10.09 9.68
CA GLN A 188 13.17 -9.83 10.93
C GLN A 188 11.64 -9.89 10.77
N LEU A 189 11.13 -10.18 9.57
CA LEU A 189 9.70 -10.42 9.38
C LEU A 189 9.28 -11.68 10.14
N ASP A 190 8.12 -11.61 10.78
CA ASP A 190 7.55 -12.69 11.59
C ASP A 190 6.01 -12.63 11.53
N GLY A 191 5.35 -13.68 12.02
CA GLY A 191 3.89 -13.77 12.08
C GLY A 191 3.24 -13.73 10.70
N ASP A 192 2.27 -12.83 10.53
CA ASP A 192 1.49 -12.70 9.31
C ASP A 192 2.15 -11.79 8.25
N TRP A 193 3.30 -11.18 8.57
CA TRP A 193 4.02 -10.29 7.67
C TRP A 193 4.96 -11.03 6.73
N VAL A 194 4.83 -10.75 5.44
CA VAL A 194 5.68 -11.32 4.39
C VAL A 194 6.21 -10.24 3.46
N LEU A 195 7.36 -10.50 2.84
CA LEU A 195 7.77 -9.74 1.67
C LEU A 195 6.81 -10.05 0.51
N GLU A 196 6.12 -9.03 0.02
CA GLU A 196 5.26 -9.17 -1.16
C GLU A 196 6.08 -9.01 -2.45
N VAL A 197 6.84 -7.91 -2.53
CA VAL A 197 7.73 -7.61 -3.66
C VAL A 197 8.89 -6.71 -3.22
N ALA A 198 10.09 -6.94 -3.77
CA ALA A 198 11.23 -6.05 -3.60
C ALA A 198 11.69 -5.50 -4.94
N PHE A 199 11.75 -4.17 -5.06
CA PHE A 199 12.19 -3.45 -6.26
C PHE A 199 13.70 -3.21 -6.25
N ALA A 200 14.30 -3.09 -5.07
CA ALA A 200 15.75 -3.15 -4.89
C ALA A 200 16.12 -3.81 -3.55
N THR A 201 17.26 -4.49 -3.53
CA THR A 201 17.78 -5.21 -2.37
C THR A 201 19.30 -5.10 -2.30
N GLU A 202 19.91 -5.43 -1.17
CA GLU A 202 21.37 -5.40 -1.01
C GLU A 202 22.11 -6.36 -1.94
N THR A 203 21.40 -7.38 -2.46
CA THR A 203 21.95 -8.37 -3.38
C THR A 203 21.50 -8.18 -4.83
N GLY A 204 20.48 -7.36 -5.10
CA GLY A 204 19.82 -7.25 -6.40
C GLY A 204 18.95 -8.46 -6.75
N LYS A 205 18.63 -9.29 -5.76
CA LYS A 205 17.73 -10.46 -5.90
C LYS A 205 16.45 -10.21 -5.11
N GLY A 206 15.31 -10.60 -5.67
CA GLY A 206 14.01 -10.51 -4.97
C GLY A 206 13.85 -11.55 -3.85
N LYS A 207 14.51 -12.71 -3.93
CA LYS A 207 14.43 -13.78 -2.91
C LYS A 207 15.75 -14.00 -2.18
N GLY A 208 15.66 -14.21 -0.87
CA GLY A 208 16.81 -14.50 0.00
C GLY A 208 17.66 -13.27 0.33
N ALA A 209 17.18 -12.08 0.00
CA ALA A 209 17.74 -10.82 0.48
C ALA A 209 17.33 -10.60 1.95
N ALA A 210 18.22 -9.98 2.72
CA ALA A 210 17.96 -9.58 4.10
C ALA A 210 17.49 -8.13 4.19
N ARG A 211 17.72 -7.31 3.15
CA ARG A 211 17.39 -5.89 3.13
C ARG A 211 16.64 -5.53 1.86
N CYS A 212 15.69 -4.61 1.96
CA CYS A 212 15.06 -4.05 0.78
C CYS A 212 14.73 -2.58 0.96
N ASP A 213 14.85 -1.87 -0.16
CA ASP A 213 14.37 -0.51 -0.36
C ASP A 213 14.56 -0.20 -1.85
N PRO A 214 13.50 0.07 -2.63
CA PRO A 214 12.08 0.01 -2.28
C PRO A 214 11.53 -1.41 -2.18
N CYS A 215 10.47 -1.60 -1.39
CA CYS A 215 9.73 -2.86 -1.29
C CYS A 215 8.33 -2.68 -0.70
N ILE A 216 7.50 -3.72 -0.84
CA ILE A 216 6.20 -3.85 -0.19
C ILE A 216 6.24 -5.04 0.75
N VAL A 217 5.92 -4.82 2.02
CA VAL A 217 5.62 -5.88 2.98
C VAL A 217 4.11 -5.93 3.25
N HIS A 218 3.57 -7.14 3.41
CA HIS A 218 2.13 -7.40 3.45
C HIS A 218 1.79 -8.24 4.68
N ASN A 219 0.85 -7.75 5.48
CA ASN A 219 0.19 -8.51 6.52
C ASN A 219 -0.90 -9.37 5.87
N THR A 220 -0.65 -10.67 5.78
CA THR A 220 -1.55 -11.64 5.12
C THR A 220 -2.86 -11.88 5.85
N LYS A 221 -2.98 -11.45 7.12
CA LYS A 221 -4.20 -11.57 7.91
C LYS A 221 -5.13 -10.37 7.74
N THR A 222 -4.59 -9.17 7.71
CA THR A 222 -5.38 -7.92 7.64
C THR A 222 -5.43 -7.30 6.25
N ASN A 223 -4.59 -7.77 5.32
CA ASN A 223 -4.29 -7.13 4.04
C ASN A 223 -3.56 -5.77 4.13
N GLY A 224 -3.13 -5.37 5.32
CA GLY A 224 -2.36 -4.15 5.50
C GLY A 224 -1.00 -4.23 4.82
N ARG A 225 -0.49 -3.11 4.29
CA ARG A 225 0.83 -3.06 3.63
C ARG A 225 1.65 -1.87 4.08
N LEU A 226 2.96 -2.04 4.02
CA LEU A 226 3.92 -0.95 4.11
C LEU A 226 4.73 -0.89 2.81
N ILE A 227 4.75 0.27 2.17
CA ILE A 227 5.53 0.55 0.96
C ILE A 227 6.72 1.43 1.34
N GLN A 228 7.90 0.86 1.36
CA GLN A 228 9.12 1.61 1.62
C GLN A 228 9.72 2.14 0.32
N VAL A 229 10.11 3.41 0.28
CA VAL A 229 10.80 4.02 -0.87
C VAL A 229 11.85 5.05 -0.43
N TYR A 230 13.14 4.84 -0.71
CA TYR A 230 14.25 5.78 -0.44
C TYR A 230 14.31 6.29 1.00
N GLN A 231 14.58 5.42 1.98
CA GLN A 231 14.76 5.81 3.38
C GLN A 231 16.17 6.34 3.65
N THR A 232 16.47 7.50 3.08
CA THR A 232 17.81 8.08 3.08
C THR A 232 17.79 9.55 3.50
N ALA A 233 18.78 9.95 4.31
CA ALA A 233 18.88 11.31 4.83
C ALA A 233 19.33 12.32 3.79
N GLY A 234 18.46 13.29 3.48
CA GLY A 234 18.79 14.46 2.66
C GLY A 234 19.11 14.16 1.20
N GLN A 235 18.82 12.95 0.72
CA GLN A 235 19.15 12.54 -0.65
C GLN A 235 18.06 12.97 -1.64
N ALA A 236 18.48 13.57 -2.74
CA ALA A 236 17.62 14.09 -3.80
C ALA A 236 17.17 12.97 -4.77
N ASP A 237 16.55 11.93 -4.23
CA ASP A 237 15.98 10.84 -5.02
C ASP A 237 14.62 11.19 -5.61
N PRO A 238 14.24 10.58 -6.76
CA PRO A 238 12.93 10.76 -7.38
C PRO A 238 11.84 9.96 -6.63
N LYS A 239 11.60 10.33 -5.37
CA LYS A 239 10.66 9.66 -4.44
C LYS A 239 9.25 9.62 -5.02
N GLY A 240 8.74 10.74 -5.51
CA GLY A 240 7.39 10.84 -6.06
C GLY A 240 7.17 9.97 -7.28
N LEU A 241 8.14 10.00 -8.22
CA LEU A 241 8.09 9.16 -9.43
C LEU A 241 8.12 7.68 -9.08
N VAL A 242 9.04 7.23 -8.25
CA VAL A 242 9.16 5.81 -7.92
C VAL A 242 7.93 5.32 -7.13
N ILE A 243 7.39 6.11 -6.19
CA ILE A 243 6.12 5.77 -5.52
C ILE A 243 4.99 5.65 -6.56
N SER A 244 4.90 6.58 -7.52
CA SER A 244 3.86 6.53 -8.56
C SER A 244 3.97 5.27 -9.44
N GLU A 245 5.18 4.87 -9.81
CA GLU A 245 5.45 3.65 -10.58
C GLU A 245 5.04 2.40 -9.81
N ILE A 246 5.38 2.32 -8.51
CA ILE A 246 4.96 1.22 -7.64
C ILE A 246 3.43 1.15 -7.56
N ILE A 247 2.77 2.30 -7.39
CA ILE A 247 1.31 2.36 -7.27
C ILE A 247 0.65 1.89 -8.57
N LEU A 248 1.05 2.47 -9.70
CA LEU A 248 0.37 2.29 -10.99
C LEU A 248 0.72 0.98 -11.69
N ASN A 249 1.97 0.53 -11.59
CA ASN A 249 2.43 -0.66 -12.31
C ASN A 249 2.27 -1.94 -11.50
N TYR A 250 2.01 -1.85 -10.20
CA TYR A 250 1.91 -3.01 -9.32
C TYR A 250 0.71 -2.94 -8.37
N TYR A 251 0.66 -1.93 -7.49
CA TYR A 251 -0.25 -1.95 -6.35
C TYR A 251 -1.73 -2.01 -6.75
N VAL A 252 -2.18 -1.15 -7.68
CA VAL A 252 -3.59 -1.10 -8.10
C VAL A 252 -4.08 -2.41 -8.71
N GLU A 253 -3.20 -3.15 -9.40
CA GLU A 253 -3.52 -4.48 -9.90
C GLU A 253 -3.53 -5.51 -8.77
N ALA A 254 -2.50 -5.48 -7.91
CA ALA A 254 -2.34 -6.42 -6.79
C ALA A 254 -3.52 -6.40 -5.81
N VAL A 255 -4.11 -5.21 -5.57
CA VAL A 255 -5.29 -5.05 -4.71
C VAL A 255 -6.62 -5.15 -5.47
N GLY A 256 -6.58 -5.42 -6.78
CA GLY A 256 -7.78 -5.60 -7.59
C GLY A 256 -8.60 -4.32 -7.84
N ALA A 257 -7.97 -3.15 -7.77
CA ALA A 257 -8.61 -1.86 -7.99
C ALA A 257 -8.81 -1.52 -9.48
N LEU A 258 -8.19 -2.28 -10.39
CA LEU A 258 -8.40 -2.09 -11.82
C LEU A 258 -9.78 -2.59 -12.25
N ASP A 259 -10.50 -1.74 -12.99
CA ASP A 259 -11.69 -2.14 -13.73
C ASP A 259 -11.29 -3.20 -14.77
N VAL A 260 -11.59 -4.45 -14.48
CA VAL A 260 -11.40 -5.57 -15.40
C VAL A 260 -12.75 -5.96 -15.98
N ASP A 261 -12.84 -6.02 -17.31
CA ASP A 261 -13.99 -6.65 -17.97
C ASP A 261 -14.06 -8.11 -17.46
N PRO A 262 -15.20 -8.58 -16.93
CA PRO A 262 -15.35 -9.98 -16.52
C PRO A 262 -14.97 -11.00 -17.60
N GLN A 263 -15.00 -10.62 -18.89
CA GLN A 263 -14.55 -11.47 -19.99
C GLN A 263 -13.04 -11.71 -20.01
N ASP A 264 -12.24 -10.77 -19.49
CA ASP A 264 -10.78 -10.88 -19.41
C ASP A 264 -10.31 -11.69 -18.20
N LYS A 265 -11.22 -12.08 -17.29
CA LYS A 265 -10.95 -12.96 -16.14
C LYS A 265 -10.89 -14.47 -16.48
N LEU A 266 -10.72 -14.86 -17.74
CA LEU A 266 -10.35 -16.24 -18.05
C LEU A 266 -8.89 -16.49 -17.64
N PRO A 267 -8.57 -17.65 -17.05
CA PRO A 267 -7.45 -17.83 -16.11
C PRO A 267 -6.08 -17.77 -16.79
N ALA A 268 -5.58 -16.57 -17.07
CA ALA A 268 -4.26 -16.37 -17.65
C ALA A 268 -3.22 -15.92 -16.59
N VAL A 269 -3.59 -15.04 -15.66
CA VAL A 269 -2.60 -14.37 -14.79
C VAL A 269 -2.10 -15.26 -13.64
N TRP A 270 -2.94 -16.15 -13.08
CA TRP A 270 -2.50 -17.08 -12.02
C TRP A 270 -1.70 -18.29 -12.54
N GLY A 271 -1.81 -18.59 -13.83
CA GLY A 271 -1.04 -19.65 -14.49
C GLY A 271 0.42 -19.26 -14.70
N ASP A 272 0.66 -18.03 -15.14
CA ASP A 272 1.99 -17.57 -15.56
C ASP A 272 2.94 -17.27 -14.40
N ILE A 273 2.42 -16.93 -13.21
CA ILE A 273 3.23 -16.77 -11.99
C ILE A 273 3.70 -18.14 -11.46
N LYS A 274 2.95 -19.22 -11.72
CA LYS A 274 3.30 -20.57 -11.26
C LYS A 274 4.15 -21.36 -12.25
N THR A 275 4.15 -21.00 -13.54
CA THR A 275 4.95 -21.67 -14.58
C THR A 275 6.35 -21.11 -14.74
N ARG A 276 6.65 -19.92 -14.18
CA ARG A 276 8.02 -19.36 -14.12
C ARG A 276 8.83 -19.87 -12.91
N ARG A 277 8.76 -21.18 -12.63
CA ARG A 277 9.66 -21.89 -11.71
C ARG A 277 10.82 -22.52 -12.47
#